data_AF-A0A1G1J3B9-F1
#
_entry.id   AF-A0A1G1J3B9-F1
#
_cell.length_a   1.000
_cell.length_b   1.000
_cell.length_c   1.000
_cell.angle_alpha   90.00
_cell.angle_beta   90.00
_cell.angle_gamma   90.00
#
_symmetry.space_group_name_H-M   'P 1'
#
loop_
_entity.id
_entity.type
_entity.pdbx_description
1 polymer ?
#
loop_
_entity_poly.entity_id
_entity_poly.type
_entity_poly.pdbx_seq_one_letter_code
_entity_poly.pdbx_strand_id
1 'polypeptide(L)'
;MRKTFQMIFVLTFVGLISGAALAFIYRYANPLIIENQKNETEQAIFKIFPDGKSYNTKTVKGEDLFTVKDKDNASLGYAFLAEGYGYQGTISIMAGIKLDLETLVGIEILESQETPGLGQEITQDKFKSQFKGLKTSPEITYTKDKKS
;
A
#
# COMPACT_ATOMS: atom_id res chain seq x y z
N MET A 1 23.81 47.81 -9.14
CA MET A 1 23.06 47.24 -10.28
C MET A 1 23.72 46.00 -10.90
N ARG A 2 24.97 46.04 -11.40
CA ARG A 2 25.66 44.85 -12.00
C ARG A 2 25.72 43.61 -11.10
N LYS A 3 26.08 43.76 -9.81
CA LYS A 3 26.19 42.61 -8.88
C LYS A 3 24.83 41.99 -8.54
N THR A 4 23.80 42.81 -8.37
CA THR A 4 22.41 42.35 -8.16
C THR A 4 21.91 41.55 -9.36
N PHE A 5 22.18 42.02 -10.58
CA PHE A 5 21.84 41.31 -11.81
C PHE A 5 22.60 39.98 -11.94
N GLN A 6 23.89 39.96 -11.61
CA GLN A 6 24.69 38.72 -11.59
C GLN A 6 24.16 37.70 -10.59
N MET A 7 23.75 38.13 -9.39
CA MET A 7 23.16 37.24 -8.39
C MET A 7 21.82 36.65 -8.85
N ILE A 8 20.94 37.47 -9.44
CA ILE A 8 19.65 37.01 -9.98
C ILE A 8 19.86 35.99 -11.11
N PHE A 9 20.81 36.28 -12.02
CA PHE A 9 21.13 35.39 -13.13
C PHE A 9 21.67 34.03 -12.66
N VAL A 10 22.63 34.03 -11.73
CA VAL A 10 23.20 32.79 -11.18
C VAL A 10 22.14 31.95 -10.48
N LEU A 11 21.28 32.56 -9.67
CA LEU A 11 20.21 31.83 -8.97
C LEU A 11 19.19 31.23 -9.95
N THR A 12 18.81 31.99 -10.98
CA THR A 12 17.89 31.52 -12.02
C THR A 12 18.49 30.34 -12.79
N PHE A 13 19.76 30.44 -13.15
CA PHE A 13 20.46 29.41 -13.91
C PHE A 13 20.64 28.11 -13.09
N VAL A 14 21.08 28.22 -11.84
CA VAL A 14 21.23 27.06 -10.94
C VAL A 14 19.86 26.42 -10.63
N GLY A 15 18.83 27.23 -10.42
CA GLY A 15 17.45 26.75 -10.24
C GLY A 15 16.94 26.01 -11.48
N LEU A 16 17.18 26.54 -12.67
CA LEU A 16 16.78 25.92 -13.93
C LEU A 16 17.49 24.59 -14.15
N ILE A 17 18.81 24.53 -13.92
CA ILE A 17 19.57 23.28 -14.03
C ILE A 17 19.09 22.24 -13.02
N SER A 18 18.92 22.65 -11.76
CA SER A 18 18.46 21.75 -10.69
C SER A 18 17.05 21.21 -10.97
N GLY A 19 16.14 22.08 -11.42
CA GLY A 19 14.78 21.69 -11.79
C GLY A 19 14.74 20.75 -13.00
N ALA A 20 15.55 21.02 -14.03
CA ALA A 20 15.67 20.17 -15.20
C ALA A 20 16.24 18.78 -14.84
N ALA A 21 17.27 18.74 -14.00
CA ALA A 21 17.85 17.49 -13.52
C ALA A 21 16.83 16.67 -12.73
N LEU A 22 16.11 17.29 -11.78
CA LEU A 22 15.10 16.61 -10.98
C LEU A 22 13.95 16.08 -11.84
N ALA A 23 13.45 16.88 -12.80
CA ALA A 23 12.38 16.47 -13.70
C ALA A 23 12.80 15.27 -14.59
N PHE A 24 14.05 15.26 -15.06
CA PHE A 24 14.59 14.15 -15.84
C PHE A 24 14.69 12.86 -15.03
N ILE A 25 15.24 12.95 -13.82
CA ILE A 25 15.35 11.80 -12.90
C ILE A 25 13.95 11.27 -12.57
N TYR A 26 13.01 12.16 -12.22
CA TYR A 26 11.63 11.77 -11.92
C TYR A 26 10.99 11.03 -13.09
N ARG A 27 11.08 11.56 -14.31
CA ARG A 27 10.50 10.92 -15.50
C ARG A 27 11.08 9.53 -15.77
N TYR A 28 12.36 9.32 -15.49
CA TYR A 28 13.01 8.02 -15.67
C TYR A 28 12.69 7.04 -14.53
N ALA A 29 12.63 7.50 -13.28
CA ALA A 29 12.39 6.66 -12.12
C ALA A 29 10.90 6.27 -11.95
N ASN A 30 9.98 7.16 -12.33
CA ASN A 30 8.54 6.95 -12.16
C ASN A 30 8.00 5.63 -12.77
N PRO A 31 8.36 5.20 -13.99
CA PRO A 31 7.88 3.91 -14.51
C PRO A 31 8.32 2.72 -13.65
N LEU A 32 9.54 2.75 -13.11
CA LEU A 32 10.06 1.69 -12.24
C LEU A 32 9.33 1.67 -10.89
N ILE A 33 8.99 2.84 -10.34
CA ILE A 33 8.22 2.96 -9.10
C ILE A 33 6.83 2.34 -9.29
N ILE A 34 6.16 2.67 -10.39
CA ILE A 34 4.82 2.14 -10.70
C ILE A 34 4.85 0.62 -10.88
N GLU A 35 5.88 0.08 -11.54
CA GLU A 35 6.04 -1.37 -11.71
C GLU A 35 6.28 -2.08 -10.37
N ASN A 36 7.16 -1.54 -9.53
CA ASN A 36 7.43 -2.09 -8.20
C ASN A 36 6.18 -2.07 -7.31
N GLN A 37 5.43 -0.96 -7.29
CA GLN A 37 4.18 -0.86 -6.54
C GLN A 37 3.14 -1.90 -7.00
N LYS A 38 3.03 -2.14 -8.31
CA LYS A 38 2.16 -3.19 -8.85
C LYS A 38 2.60 -4.59 -8.41
N ASN A 39 3.90 -4.86 -8.49
CA ASN A 39 4.47 -6.14 -8.05
C ASN A 39 4.27 -6.36 -6.55
N GLU A 40 4.45 -5.33 -5.72
CA GLU A 40 4.21 -5.39 -4.28
C GLU A 40 2.74 -5.65 -3.96
N THR A 41 1.83 -4.98 -4.68
CA THR A 41 0.37 -5.19 -4.56
C THR A 41 0.00 -6.62 -4.94
N GLU A 42 0.53 -7.13 -6.05
CA GLU A 42 0.30 -8.50 -6.50
C GLU A 42 0.84 -9.54 -5.51
N GLN A 43 2.06 -9.33 -5.01
CA GLN A 43 2.64 -10.17 -3.97
C GLN A 43 1.82 -10.14 -2.68
N ALA A 44 1.29 -8.98 -2.28
CA ALA A 44 0.43 -8.85 -1.11
C ALA A 44 -0.88 -9.64 -1.29
N ILE A 45 -1.51 -9.54 -2.46
CA ILE A 45 -2.72 -10.32 -2.79
C ILE A 45 -2.43 -11.82 -2.66
N PHE A 46 -1.33 -12.32 -3.22
CA PHE A 46 -0.99 -13.75 -3.14
C PHE A 46 -0.48 -14.20 -1.78
N LYS A 47 0.08 -13.30 -0.96
CA LYS A 47 0.38 -13.59 0.45
C LYS A 47 -0.89 -13.78 1.27
N ILE A 48 -1.94 -12.99 0.99
CA ILE A 48 -3.24 -13.12 1.66
C ILE A 48 -4.00 -14.35 1.14
N PHE A 49 -3.93 -14.61 -0.16
CA PHE A 49 -4.54 -15.77 -0.83
C PHE A 49 -3.47 -16.70 -1.44
N PRO A 50 -2.88 -17.63 -0.67
CA PRO A 50 -1.83 -18.53 -1.16
C PRO A 50 -2.25 -19.39 -2.36
N ASP A 51 -3.54 -19.73 -2.43
CA ASP A 51 -4.14 -20.52 -3.52
C ASP A 51 -4.51 -19.66 -4.74
N GLY A 52 -4.37 -18.34 -4.65
CA GLY A 52 -4.64 -17.43 -5.76
C GLY A 52 -3.61 -17.56 -6.89
N LYS A 53 -4.09 -17.67 -8.13
CA LYS A 53 -3.25 -17.68 -9.34
C LYS A 53 -3.49 -16.50 -10.27
N SER A 54 -4.66 -15.89 -10.18
CA SER A 54 -4.98 -14.69 -10.95
C SER A 54 -5.89 -13.76 -10.16
N TYR A 55 -5.88 -12.48 -10.50
CA TYR A 55 -6.82 -11.51 -9.97
C TYR A 55 -7.45 -10.71 -11.11
N ASN A 56 -8.67 -10.23 -10.87
CA ASN A 56 -9.33 -9.27 -11.76
C ASN A 56 -9.62 -8.00 -10.98
N THR A 57 -9.22 -6.86 -11.52
CA THR A 57 -9.50 -5.55 -10.91
C THR A 57 -10.83 -5.00 -11.41
N LYS A 58 -11.66 -4.54 -10.49
CA LYS A 58 -12.86 -3.76 -10.77
C LYS A 58 -12.85 -2.51 -9.89
N THR A 59 -12.94 -1.35 -10.51
CA THR A 59 -13.11 -0.11 -9.78
C THR A 59 -14.57 0.06 -9.39
N VAL A 60 -14.86 0.08 -8.09
CA VAL A 60 -16.20 0.27 -7.53
C VAL A 60 -16.17 1.54 -6.69
N LYS A 61 -17.01 2.52 -7.02
CA LYS A 61 -17.07 3.82 -6.31
C LYS A 61 -15.74 4.59 -6.22
N GLY A 62 -14.81 4.33 -7.14
CA GLY A 62 -13.48 4.97 -7.14
C GLY A 62 -12.42 4.19 -6.36
N GLU A 63 -12.75 3.05 -5.78
CA GLU A 63 -11.82 2.14 -5.11
C GLU A 63 -11.58 0.89 -5.94
N ASP A 64 -10.34 0.41 -5.97
CA ASP A 64 -9.98 -0.80 -6.71
C ASP A 64 -10.24 -2.05 -5.88
N LEU A 65 -11.16 -2.88 -6.39
CA LEU A 65 -11.51 -4.18 -5.83
C LEU A 65 -10.89 -5.29 -6.69
N PHE A 66 -10.05 -6.11 -6.07
CA PHE A 66 -9.36 -7.23 -6.71
C PHE A 66 -10.10 -8.54 -6.41
N THR A 67 -10.72 -9.16 -7.41
CA THR A 67 -11.31 -10.49 -7.25
C THR A 67 -10.25 -11.55 -7.50
N VAL A 68 -9.90 -12.33 -6.48
CA VAL A 68 -8.86 -13.36 -6.55
C VAL A 68 -9.45 -14.69 -6.98
N LYS A 69 -8.76 -15.39 -7.87
CA LYS A 69 -9.18 -16.68 -8.42
C LYS A 69 -8.08 -17.73 -8.34
N ASP A 70 -8.49 -18.97 -8.15
CA ASP A 70 -7.63 -20.17 -8.17
C ASP A 70 -7.33 -20.61 -9.63
N LYS A 71 -6.46 -21.63 -9.78
CA LYS A 71 -6.10 -22.33 -11.02
C LYS A 71 -7.32 -22.82 -11.81
N ASP A 72 -8.40 -23.18 -11.12
CA ASP A 72 -9.63 -23.68 -11.74
C ASP A 72 -10.60 -22.54 -12.09
N ASN A 73 -10.13 -21.28 -12.06
CA ASN A 73 -10.89 -20.06 -12.32
C ASN A 73 -12.05 -19.82 -11.34
N ALA A 74 -12.07 -20.56 -10.23
CA ALA A 74 -12.99 -20.37 -9.11
C ALA A 74 -12.57 -19.15 -8.28
N SER A 75 -13.53 -18.30 -7.90
CA SER A 75 -13.25 -17.16 -7.03
C SER A 75 -12.95 -17.63 -5.61
N LEU A 76 -11.87 -17.12 -5.02
CA LEU A 76 -11.46 -17.41 -3.64
C LEU A 76 -11.95 -16.33 -2.67
N GLY A 77 -12.06 -15.10 -3.16
CA GLY A 77 -12.48 -13.95 -2.37
C GLY A 77 -12.16 -12.64 -3.07
N TYR A 78 -12.22 -11.56 -2.29
CA TYR A 78 -11.94 -10.21 -2.73
C TYR A 78 -10.80 -9.63 -1.90
N ALA A 79 -9.90 -8.90 -2.55
CA ALA A 79 -8.89 -8.08 -1.91
C ALA A 79 -9.17 -6.60 -2.25
N PHE A 80 -8.95 -5.71 -1.31
CA PHE A 80 -9.13 -4.27 -1.52
C PHE A 80 -8.08 -3.49 -0.74
N LEU A 81 -7.76 -2.31 -1.25
CA LEU A 81 -6.89 -1.36 -0.57
C LEU A 81 -7.71 -0.61 0.48
N ALA A 82 -7.20 -0.55 1.70
CA ALA A 82 -7.71 0.32 2.74
C ALA A 82 -6.59 1.24 3.23
N GLU A 83 -6.93 2.49 3.48
CA GLU A 83 -5.99 3.51 3.94
C GLU A 83 -6.46 4.09 5.27
N GLY A 84 -5.51 4.36 6.16
CA GLY A 84 -5.78 4.99 7.44
C GLY A 84 -4.64 5.90 7.86
N TYR A 85 -4.95 6.91 8.67
CA TYR A 85 -3.92 7.79 9.23
C TYR A 85 -3.21 7.10 10.39
N GLY A 86 -1.89 6.95 10.26
CA GLY A 86 -0.98 6.62 11.35
C GLY A 86 -0.54 7.87 12.11
N TYR A 87 0.55 7.75 12.87
CA TYR A 87 1.13 8.86 13.61
C TYR A 87 2.08 9.69 12.74
N GLN A 88 2.88 9.04 11.89
CA GLN A 88 3.87 9.70 11.02
C GLN A 88 3.42 9.88 9.58
N GLY A 89 2.37 9.18 9.16
CA GLY A 89 1.85 9.26 7.79
C GLY A 89 0.65 8.36 7.55
N THR A 90 0.23 8.27 6.30
CA THR A 90 -0.80 7.31 5.87
C THR A 90 -0.22 5.90 5.91
N ILE A 91 -1.04 4.95 6.37
CA ILE A 91 -0.78 3.53 6.33
C ILE A 91 -1.73 2.93 5.29
N SER A 92 -1.17 2.27 4.28
CA SER A 92 -1.93 1.59 3.23
C SER A 92 -1.83 0.09 3.44
N ILE A 93 -2.99 -0.56 3.57
CA ILE A 93 -3.11 -2.00 3.82
C ILE A 93 -3.89 -2.65 2.70
N MET A 94 -3.44 -3.82 2.26
CA MET A 94 -4.23 -4.74 1.45
C MET A 94 -4.99 -5.66 2.40
N ALA A 95 -6.32 -5.66 2.33
CA ALA A 95 -7.17 -6.55 3.11
C ALA A 95 -7.85 -7.56 2.19
N GLY A 96 -7.91 -8.84 2.60
CA GLY A 96 -8.60 -9.89 1.87
C GLY A 96 -9.79 -10.43 2.64
N ILE A 97 -10.93 -10.58 1.97
CA ILE A 97 -12.18 -11.12 2.50
C ILE A 97 -12.63 -12.33 1.67
N LYS A 98 -13.22 -13.33 2.33
CA LYS A 98 -13.80 -14.49 1.65
C LYS A 98 -15.06 -14.10 0.86
N LEU A 99 -15.49 -15.02 0.00
CA LEU A 99 -16.75 -14.91 -0.74
C LEU A 99 -18.00 -14.77 0.15
N ASP A 100 -17.91 -15.18 1.42
CA ASP A 100 -18.99 -15.02 2.40
C ASP A 100 -19.19 -13.56 2.85
N LEU A 101 -18.25 -12.66 2.51
CA LEU A 101 -18.22 -11.26 2.95
C LEU A 101 -18.22 -11.07 4.48
N GLU A 102 -18.01 -12.14 5.23
CA GLU A 102 -18.03 -12.17 6.69
C GLU A 102 -16.66 -12.54 7.26
N THR A 103 -15.83 -13.24 6.51
CA THR A 103 -14.55 -13.76 7.01
C THR A 103 -13.38 -13.03 6.37
N LEU A 104 -12.58 -12.35 7.19
CA LEU A 104 -11.31 -11.78 6.80
C LEU A 104 -10.28 -12.91 6.60
N VAL A 105 -9.70 -13.00 5.42
CA VAL A 105 -8.64 -13.97 5.10
C VAL A 105 -7.33 -13.53 5.74
N GLY A 106 -7.05 -12.23 5.69
CA GLY A 106 -5.87 -11.62 6.31
C GLY A 106 -5.62 -10.20 5.79
N ILE A 107 -4.54 -9.61 6.28
CA ILE A 107 -4.07 -8.29 5.87
C ILE A 107 -2.58 -8.34 5.53
N GLU A 108 -2.14 -7.47 4.64
CA GLU A 108 -0.73 -7.19 4.37
C GLU A 108 -0.54 -5.67 4.30
N ILE A 109 0.54 -5.15 4.90
CA ILE A 109 0.85 -3.72 4.90
C ILE A 109 1.65 -3.42 3.63
N LEU A 110 1.18 -2.48 2.81
CA LEU A 110 1.86 -2.05 1.59
C LEU A 110 2.78 -0.86 1.86
N GLU A 111 2.27 0.15 2.57
CA GLU A 111 3.03 1.36 2.88
C GLU A 111 2.83 1.75 4.35
N SER A 112 3.94 2.08 5.02
CA SER A 112 3.95 2.62 6.38
C SER A 112 5.27 3.36 6.62
N GLN A 113 5.17 4.54 7.24
CA GLN A 113 6.33 5.36 7.62
C GLN A 113 6.48 5.46 9.14
N GLU A 114 5.92 4.49 9.87
CA GLU A 114 5.92 4.49 11.33
C GLU A 114 7.30 4.19 11.94
N THR A 115 7.49 4.62 13.18
CA THR A 115 8.80 4.55 13.84
C THR A 115 9.17 3.10 14.18
N PRO A 116 10.40 2.65 13.88
CA PRO A 116 10.92 1.34 14.28
C PRO A 116 10.82 1.08 15.79
N GLY A 117 10.33 -0.10 16.17
CA GLY A 117 10.14 -0.50 17.57
C GLY A 117 8.92 0.10 18.28
N LEU A 118 8.09 0.89 17.57
CA LEU A 118 6.81 1.40 18.05
C LEU A 118 5.67 1.01 17.09
N GLY A 119 5.45 1.80 16.04
CA GLY A 119 4.38 1.57 15.08
C GLY A 119 4.75 0.61 13.96
N GLN A 120 6.06 0.39 13.70
CA GLN A 120 6.51 -0.55 12.66
C GLN A 120 6.15 -2.02 12.97
N GLU A 121 5.79 -2.32 14.23
CA GLU A 121 5.35 -3.66 14.67
C GLU A 121 4.17 -4.20 13.85
N ILE A 122 3.37 -3.33 13.23
CA ILE A 122 2.26 -3.73 12.36
C ILE A 122 2.71 -4.53 11.13
N THR A 123 3.95 -4.33 10.69
CA THR A 123 4.52 -5.02 9.51
C THR A 123 4.91 -6.47 9.83
N GLN A 124 5.04 -6.82 11.11
CA GLN A 124 5.45 -8.16 11.53
C GLN A 124 4.35 -9.20 11.34
N ASP A 125 4.75 -10.43 10.99
CA ASP A 125 3.81 -11.54 10.80
C ASP A 125 3.02 -11.87 12.07
N LYS A 126 3.60 -11.62 13.26
CA LYS A 126 2.91 -11.81 14.54
C LYS A 126 1.68 -10.92 14.68
N PHE A 127 1.74 -9.68 14.19
CA PHE A 127 0.61 -8.75 14.21
C PHE A 127 -0.39 -9.12 13.12
N LYS A 128 0.08 -9.26 11.87
CA LYS A 128 -0.78 -9.60 10.72
C LYS A 128 -1.57 -10.89 10.89
N SER A 129 -0.97 -11.90 11.54
CA SER A 129 -1.62 -13.20 11.75
C SER A 129 -2.82 -13.13 12.69
N GLN A 130 -2.96 -12.09 13.51
CA GLN A 130 -4.12 -11.88 14.39
C GLN A 130 -5.41 -11.63 13.61
N PHE A 131 -5.29 -11.18 12.36
CA PHE A 131 -6.40 -10.83 11.49
C PHE A 131 -6.86 -12.00 10.61
N LYS A 132 -6.10 -13.10 10.58
CA LYS A 132 -6.44 -14.26 9.76
C LYS A 132 -7.66 -14.99 10.33
N GLY A 133 -8.72 -15.11 9.52
CA GLY A 133 -9.94 -15.82 9.88
C GLY A 133 -10.87 -15.07 10.84
N LEU A 134 -10.64 -13.78 11.10
CA LEU A 134 -11.55 -12.97 11.90
C LEU A 134 -12.88 -12.77 11.19
N LYS A 135 -13.96 -12.72 11.95
CA LYS A 135 -15.26 -12.27 11.43
C LYS A 135 -15.31 -10.76 11.39
N THR A 136 -15.83 -10.20 10.30
CA THR A 136 -16.06 -8.76 10.10
C THR A 136 -17.30 -8.26 10.85
N SER A 137 -18.10 -9.19 11.38
CA SER A 137 -19.25 -8.94 12.25
C SER A 137 -19.13 -9.77 13.53
N PRO A 138 -19.10 -9.17 14.74
CA PRO A 138 -19.15 -7.72 15.03
C PRO A 138 -17.88 -6.97 14.58
N GLU A 139 -17.95 -5.64 14.56
CA GLU A 139 -16.86 -4.76 14.11
C GLU A 139 -15.51 -5.11 14.78
N ILE A 140 -14.47 -5.19 13.96
CA ILE A 140 -13.11 -5.47 14.41
C ILE A 140 -12.59 -4.23 15.13
N THR A 141 -12.42 -4.34 16.44
CA THR A 141 -11.91 -3.26 17.29
C THR A 141 -10.52 -3.60 17.82
N TYR A 142 -9.66 -2.59 17.90
CA TYR A 142 -8.36 -2.74 18.54
C TYR A 142 -8.54 -2.79 20.05
N THR A 143 -8.11 -3.90 20.68
CA THR A 143 -8.05 -4.01 22.14
C THR A 143 -6.60 -4.06 22.60
N LYS A 144 -6.16 -3.04 23.34
CA LYS A 144 -4.85 -3.02 23.97
C LYS A 144 -4.78 -4.08 25.08
N ASP A 145 -3.77 -4.94 25.03
CA ASP A 145 -3.43 -5.92 26.09
C ASP A 145 -4.51 -6.95 26.46
N LYS A 146 -5.33 -7.40 25.49
CA LYS A 146 -6.19 -8.56 25.73
C LYS A 146 -5.36 -9.85 25.64
N LYS A 147 -4.99 -10.43 26.80
CA LYS A 147 -4.43 -11.79 26.84
C LYS A 147 -5.45 -12.75 26.22
N SER A 148 -5.00 -13.51 25.22
CA SER A 148 -5.77 -14.62 24.64
C SER A 148 -6.05 -15.69 25.69
#